data_AF-A0A6N8FHV9-F1
#
_entry.id   AF-A0A6N8FHV9-F1
#
_cell.length_a   1.000
_cell.length_b   1.000
_cell.length_c   1.000
_cell.angle_alpha   90.00
_cell.angle_beta   90.00
_cell.angle_gamma   90.00
#
_symmetry.space_group_name_H-M   'P 1'
#
loop_
_entity.id
_entity.type
_entity.pdbx_description
1 polymer ?
#
loop_
_entity_poly.entity_id
_entity_poly.type
_entity_poly.pdbx_seq_one_letter_code
_entity_poly.pdbx_strand_id
1 'polypeptide(L)'
;MEVFSTYILAVIETGGLLAPLLFISFHLLRPLFFLPVVFICITGGIMFGAVAGTLYSIIGITLSSIVFYGVIRWMPGTFDRLVRLKSKIIGKHSELTTSQVTVLRLVPFIHFHLLSLCLIEISTSFRDYTKASIISNIPLAFIYTSIGQWIANLSPLYISAFLIILLPLIYALRRKEVIIKWQDFFQVST
;
A
#
# COMPACT_ATOMS: atom_id res chain seq x y z
N MET A 1 1.24 -39.64 22.23
CA MET A 1 1.74 -38.26 22.41
C MET A 1 2.75 -37.85 21.34
N GLU A 2 3.61 -38.76 20.86
CA GLU A 2 4.59 -38.46 19.78
C GLU A 2 3.94 -38.02 18.47
N VAL A 3 2.89 -38.71 18.02
CA VAL A 3 2.17 -38.41 16.77
C VAL A 3 1.57 -36.99 16.77
N PHE A 4 1.05 -36.54 17.92
CA PHE A 4 0.49 -35.19 18.06
C PHE A 4 1.58 -34.11 17.97
N SER A 5 2.74 -34.34 18.61
CA SER A 5 3.91 -33.47 18.49
C SER A 5 4.43 -33.43 17.04
N THR A 6 4.43 -34.55 16.32
CA THR A 6 4.81 -34.58 14.90
C THR A 6 3.86 -33.78 14.03
N TYR A 7 2.54 -33.84 14.28
CA TYR A 7 1.58 -33.01 13.55
C TYR A 7 1.70 -31.52 13.88
N ILE A 8 1.96 -31.15 15.13
CA ILE A 8 2.21 -29.75 15.49
C ILE A 8 3.50 -29.24 14.86
N LEU A 9 4.58 -30.03 14.89
CA LEU A 9 5.84 -29.66 14.25
C LEU A 9 5.69 -29.57 12.72
N ALA A 10 4.95 -30.50 12.09
CA ALA A 10 4.67 -30.43 10.66
C ALA A 10 3.80 -29.22 10.29
N VAL A 11 2.82 -28.83 11.12
CA VAL A 11 1.99 -27.62 10.93
C VAL A 11 2.81 -26.35 11.17
N ILE A 12 3.76 -26.36 12.09
CA ILE A 12 4.68 -25.25 12.34
C ILE A 12 5.70 -25.12 11.20
N GLU A 13 6.26 -26.23 10.70
CA GLU A 13 7.20 -26.25 9.57
C GLU A 13 6.52 -25.86 8.25
N THR A 14 5.34 -26.41 7.96
CA THR A 14 4.57 -26.04 6.75
C THR A 14 3.91 -24.67 6.89
N GLY A 15 3.42 -24.31 8.08
CA GLY A 15 2.89 -22.99 8.39
C GLY A 15 3.93 -21.88 8.25
N GLY A 16 5.19 -22.18 8.60
CA GLY A 16 6.33 -21.28 8.42
C GLY A 16 6.62 -20.94 6.94
N LEU A 17 6.46 -21.92 6.03
CA LEU A 17 6.62 -21.71 4.58
C LEU A 17 5.37 -21.14 3.89
N LEU A 18 4.18 -21.50 4.37
CA LEU A 18 2.91 -20.99 3.85
C LEU A 18 2.70 -19.51 4.20
N ALA A 19 3.18 -19.05 5.36
CA ALA A 19 2.98 -17.67 5.80
C ALA A 19 3.57 -16.63 4.80
N PRO A 20 4.83 -16.73 4.34
CA PRO A 20 5.37 -15.86 3.29
C PRO A 20 4.59 -15.94 1.97
N LEU A 21 4.17 -17.15 1.56
CA LEU A 21 3.44 -17.35 0.31
C LEU A 21 2.06 -16.66 0.35
N LEU A 22 1.34 -16.82 1.46
CA LEU A 22 0.06 -16.14 1.68
C LEU A 22 0.26 -14.63 1.74
N PHE A 23 1.29 -14.14 2.43
CA PHE A 23 1.62 -12.72 2.50
C PHE A 23 1.87 -12.11 1.12
N ILE A 24 2.68 -12.78 0.28
CA ILE A 24 2.92 -12.38 -1.11
C ILE A 24 1.60 -12.38 -1.90
N SER A 25 0.75 -13.39 -1.71
CA SER A 25 -0.56 -13.48 -2.36
C SER A 25 -1.49 -12.33 -1.95
N PHE A 26 -1.47 -11.91 -0.68
CA PHE A 26 -2.23 -10.74 -0.23
C PHE A 26 -1.78 -9.45 -0.91
N HIS A 27 -0.48 -9.28 -1.19
CA HIS A 27 -0.01 -8.15 -2.00
C HIS A 27 -0.61 -8.13 -3.41
N LEU A 28 -0.87 -9.29 -4.01
CA LEU A 28 -1.52 -9.41 -5.31
C LEU A 28 -3.01 -9.13 -5.26
N LEU A 29 -3.69 -9.66 -4.22
CA LEU A 29 -5.14 -9.56 -4.07
C LEU A 29 -5.60 -8.22 -3.51
N ARG A 30 -4.68 -7.45 -2.90
CA ARG A 30 -4.88 -6.10 -2.38
C ARG A 30 -5.81 -5.21 -3.22
N PRO A 31 -5.69 -5.12 -4.57
CA PRO A 31 -6.54 -4.25 -5.37
C PRO A 31 -8.02 -4.65 -5.35
N LEU A 32 -8.33 -5.93 -5.13
CA LEU A 32 -9.70 -6.45 -5.00
C LEU A 32 -10.35 -6.00 -3.68
N PHE A 33 -9.54 -5.82 -2.64
CA PHE A 33 -9.98 -5.40 -1.31
C PHE A 33 -9.82 -3.89 -1.06
N PHE A 34 -9.40 -3.12 -2.07
CA PHE A 34 -9.10 -1.68 -1.95
C PHE A 34 -8.11 -1.33 -0.82
N LEU A 35 -7.25 -2.28 -0.45
CA LEU A 35 -6.30 -2.08 0.64
C LEU A 35 -5.11 -1.23 0.15
N PRO A 36 -4.67 -0.20 0.90
CA PRO A 36 -3.41 0.48 0.60
C PRO A 36 -2.20 -0.42 0.81
N VAL A 37 -1.17 -0.26 -0.02
CA VAL A 37 0.06 -1.08 0.02
C VAL A 37 0.78 -0.98 1.37
N VAL A 38 0.67 0.20 1.99
CA VAL A 38 1.27 0.54 3.28
C VAL A 38 0.82 -0.40 4.39
N PHE A 39 -0.47 -0.74 4.45
CA PHE A 39 -0.98 -1.64 5.49
C PHE A 39 -0.33 -3.02 5.40
N ILE A 40 -0.23 -3.57 4.18
CA ILE A 40 0.37 -4.89 4.00
C ILE A 40 1.87 -4.86 4.34
N CYS A 41 2.60 -3.81 3.93
CA CYS A 41 4.01 -3.66 4.31
C CYS A 41 4.21 -3.59 5.83
N ILE A 42 3.38 -2.81 6.54
CA ILE A 42 3.43 -2.70 8.01
C ILE A 42 3.16 -4.07 8.65
N THR A 43 2.12 -4.78 8.20
CA THR A 43 1.83 -6.14 8.67
C THR A 43 3.00 -7.09 8.42
N GLY A 44 3.65 -6.99 7.25
CA GLY A 44 4.85 -7.79 6.94
C GLY A 44 6.00 -7.53 7.92
N GLY A 45 6.20 -6.28 8.32
CA GLY A 45 7.15 -5.89 9.36
C GLY A 45 6.81 -6.45 10.75
N ILE A 46 5.52 -6.47 11.11
CA ILE A 46 5.04 -7.03 12.37
C ILE A 46 5.23 -8.56 12.40
N MET A 47 4.94 -9.25 11.29
CA MET A 47 4.94 -10.71 11.24
C MET A 47 6.32 -11.32 10.99
N PHE A 48 7.13 -10.72 10.12
CA PHE A 48 8.39 -11.29 9.64
C PHE A 48 9.63 -10.43 9.99
N GLY A 49 9.43 -9.29 10.64
CA GLY A 49 10.47 -8.29 10.84
C GLY A 49 10.77 -7.48 9.58
N ALA A 50 11.65 -6.50 9.71
CA ALA A 50 12.00 -5.55 8.67
C ALA A 50 12.70 -6.23 7.49
N VAL A 51 13.67 -7.12 7.74
CA VAL A 51 14.49 -7.72 6.68
C VAL A 51 13.67 -8.69 5.81
N ALA A 52 13.10 -9.74 6.42
CA ALA A 52 12.30 -10.72 5.68
C ALA A 52 10.99 -10.11 5.17
N GLY A 53 10.34 -9.25 5.96
CA GLY A 53 9.16 -8.50 5.54
C GLY A 53 9.42 -7.62 4.33
N THR A 54 10.58 -6.93 4.27
CA THR A 54 10.99 -6.14 3.09
C THR A 54 11.14 -7.03 1.87
N LEU A 55 11.84 -8.16 1.99
CA LEU A 55 12.07 -9.07 0.87
C LEU A 55 10.74 -9.60 0.31
N TYR A 56 9.85 -10.11 1.16
CA TYR A 56 8.55 -10.62 0.74
C TYR A 56 7.64 -9.52 0.18
N SER A 57 7.69 -8.31 0.75
CA SER A 57 6.94 -7.16 0.23
C SER A 57 7.43 -6.76 -1.15
N ILE A 58 8.75 -6.70 -1.38
CA ILE A 58 9.31 -6.39 -2.71
C ILE A 58 8.82 -7.41 -3.74
N ILE A 59 8.84 -8.70 -3.41
CA ILE A 59 8.37 -9.77 -4.30
C ILE A 59 6.87 -9.57 -4.62
N GLY A 60 6.03 -9.43 -3.59
CA GLY A 60 4.58 -9.29 -3.76
C GLY A 60 4.18 -8.01 -4.51
N ILE A 61 4.78 -6.87 -4.19
CA ILE A 61 4.49 -5.58 -4.84
C ILE A 61 4.97 -5.60 -6.29
N THR A 62 6.13 -6.20 -6.56
CA THR A 62 6.67 -6.35 -7.92
C THR A 62 5.77 -7.25 -8.75
N LEU A 63 5.34 -8.39 -8.20
CA LEU A 63 4.43 -9.30 -8.89
C LEU A 63 3.07 -8.64 -9.17
N SER A 64 2.53 -7.87 -8.22
CA SER A 64 1.33 -7.03 -8.43
C SER A 64 1.54 -6.01 -9.56
N SER A 65 2.73 -5.40 -9.65
CA SER A 65 3.08 -4.47 -10.72
C SER A 65 3.15 -5.15 -12.09
N ILE A 66 3.74 -6.35 -12.16
CA ILE A 66 3.82 -7.15 -13.38
C ILE A 66 2.43 -7.55 -13.87
N VAL A 67 1.56 -8.02 -12.97
CA VAL A 67 0.17 -8.34 -13.30
C VAL A 67 -0.56 -7.11 -13.82
N PHE A 68 -0.40 -5.96 -13.14
CA PHE A 68 -0.99 -4.70 -13.58
C PHE A 68 -0.51 -4.28 -14.98
N TYR A 69 0.79 -4.40 -15.27
CA TYR A 69 1.35 -4.14 -16.60
C TYR A 69 0.67 -5.01 -17.67
N GLY A 70 0.54 -6.32 -17.42
CA GLY A 70 -0.08 -7.25 -18.36
C GLY A 70 -1.55 -6.92 -18.62
N VAL A 71 -2.34 -6.70 -17.57
CA VAL A 71 -3.76 -6.36 -17.67
C VAL A 71 -3.98 -5.07 -18.46
N ILE A 72 -3.20 -4.03 -18.16
CA ILE A 72 -3.34 -2.73 -18.81
C ILE A 72 -2.92 -2.77 -20.29
N ARG A 73 -1.88 -3.54 -20.64
CA ARG A 73 -1.48 -3.73 -22.04
C ARG A 73 -2.52 -4.53 -22.84
N TRP A 74 -3.24 -5.45 -22.19
CA TRP A 74 -4.32 -6.20 -22.82
C TRP A 74 -5.61 -5.38 -23.03
N MET A 75 -5.79 -4.29 -22.26
CA MET A 75 -6.98 -3.44 -22.28
C MET A 75 -6.65 -1.98 -22.70
N PRO A 76 -6.32 -1.71 -23.99
CA PRO A 76 -5.86 -0.40 -24.45
C PRO A 76 -6.88 0.73 -24.18
N GLY A 77 -8.18 0.46 -24.33
CA GLY A 77 -9.21 1.45 -24.03
C GLY A 77 -9.24 1.87 -22.55
N THR A 78 -8.90 0.98 -21.62
CA THR A 78 -8.76 1.28 -20.19
C THR A 78 -7.47 2.06 -19.94
N PHE A 79 -6.37 1.68 -20.60
CA PHE A 79 -5.11 2.41 -20.50
C PHE A 79 -5.27 3.89 -20.84
N ASP A 80 -5.89 4.20 -21.98
CA ASP A 80 -6.10 5.59 -22.40
C ASP A 80 -6.98 6.38 -21.41
N ARG A 81 -7.98 5.72 -20.82
CA ARG A 81 -8.83 6.33 -19.77
C ARG A 81 -8.01 6.64 -18.52
N LEU A 82 -7.15 5.73 -18.09
CA LEU A 82 -6.29 5.93 -16.93
C LEU A 82 -5.24 7.02 -17.16
N VAL A 83 -4.66 7.10 -18.36
CA VAL A 83 -3.72 8.18 -18.73
C VAL A 83 -4.42 9.54 -18.71
N ARG A 84 -5.66 9.64 -19.25
CA ARG A 84 -6.46 10.86 -19.14
C ARG A 84 -6.78 11.23 -17.69
N LEU A 85 -7.12 10.25 -16.85
CA LEU A 85 -7.37 10.48 -15.43
C LEU A 85 -6.10 10.96 -14.71
N LYS A 86 -4.95 10.32 -14.98
CA LYS A 86 -3.64 10.74 -14.47
C LYS A 86 -3.33 12.18 -14.86
N SER A 87 -3.58 12.56 -16.12
CA SER A 87 -3.38 13.93 -16.61
C SER A 87 -4.24 14.95 -15.87
N LYS A 88 -5.43 14.58 -15.39
CA LYS A 88 -6.29 15.46 -14.58
C LYS A 88 -5.80 15.61 -13.14
N ILE A 89 -5.19 14.56 -12.58
CA ILE A 89 -4.71 14.53 -11.19
C ILE A 89 -3.32 15.18 -11.07
N ILE A 90 -2.38 14.80 -11.92
CA ILE A 90 -0.96 15.20 -11.85
C ILE A 90 -0.65 16.37 -12.78
N GLY A 91 -1.52 16.63 -13.76
CA GLY A 91 -1.31 17.65 -14.79
C GLY A 91 -0.80 17.05 -16.10
N LYS A 92 -1.23 17.66 -17.22
CA LYS A 92 -0.99 17.16 -18.59
C LYS A 92 0.49 17.18 -19.00
N HIS A 93 1.27 18.12 -18.46
CA HIS A 93 2.68 18.30 -18.78
C HIS A 93 3.63 17.77 -17.70
N SER A 94 3.10 17.07 -16.69
CA SER A 94 3.94 16.47 -15.66
C SER A 94 4.51 15.14 -16.16
N GLU A 95 5.73 15.21 -16.68
CA GLU A 95 6.60 14.07 -16.91
C GLU A 95 7.34 13.77 -15.60
N LEU A 96 6.99 12.65 -14.97
CA LEU A 96 7.66 12.21 -13.76
C LEU A 96 8.88 11.36 -14.13
N THR A 97 9.95 11.50 -13.37
CA THR A 97 11.11 10.59 -13.46
C THR A 97 10.90 9.37 -12.55
N THR A 98 11.60 8.27 -12.82
CA THR A 98 11.59 7.08 -11.96
C THR A 98 11.93 7.40 -10.49
N SER A 99 12.86 8.34 -10.28
CA SER A 99 13.24 8.80 -8.94
C SER A 99 12.12 9.56 -8.24
N GLN A 100 11.42 10.46 -8.96
CA GLN A 100 10.24 11.15 -8.41
C GLN A 100 9.13 10.16 -8.07
N VAL A 101 8.87 9.17 -8.94
CA VAL A 101 7.88 8.12 -8.66
C VAL A 101 8.28 7.30 -7.42
N THR A 102 9.56 7.00 -7.24
CA THR A 102 10.09 6.31 -6.06
C THR A 102 9.77 7.08 -4.78
N VAL A 103 10.03 8.38 -4.77
CA VAL A 103 9.73 9.24 -3.62
C VAL A 103 8.23 9.35 -3.39
N LEU A 104 7.44 9.53 -4.46
CA LEU A 104 5.98 9.59 -4.37
C LEU A 104 5.36 8.30 -3.84
N ARG A 105 5.98 7.13 -4.07
CA ARG A 105 5.53 5.86 -3.50
C ARG A 105 5.63 5.83 -1.97
N LEU A 106 6.50 6.64 -1.37
CA LEU A 106 6.56 6.78 0.09
C LEU A 106 5.34 7.52 0.64
N VAL A 107 4.65 8.30 -0.17
CA VAL A 107 3.45 9.05 0.25
C VAL A 107 2.24 8.10 0.27
N PRO A 108 1.64 7.86 1.45
CA PRO A 108 0.61 6.82 1.61
C PRO A 108 -0.72 7.15 0.89
N PHE A 109 -0.97 8.43 0.63
CA PHE A 109 -2.23 8.92 0.05
C PHE A 109 -2.32 8.75 -1.46
N ILE A 110 -1.18 8.49 -2.13
CA ILE A 110 -1.16 8.32 -3.58
C ILE A 110 -1.39 6.85 -3.92
N HIS A 111 -2.35 6.61 -4.82
CA HIS A 111 -2.70 5.24 -5.19
C HIS A 111 -1.55 4.54 -5.93
N PHE A 112 -1.17 3.35 -5.47
CA PHE A 112 -0.02 2.61 -6.01
C PHE A 112 -0.12 2.36 -7.53
N HIS A 113 -1.29 1.97 -8.04
CA HIS A 113 -1.46 1.67 -9.47
C HIS A 113 -1.35 2.91 -10.36
N LEU A 114 -1.65 4.11 -9.83
CA LEU A 114 -1.42 5.37 -10.54
C LEU A 114 0.08 5.60 -10.76
N LEU A 115 0.89 5.38 -9.73
CA LEU A 115 2.35 5.50 -9.83
C LEU A 115 2.95 4.40 -10.71
N SER A 116 2.39 3.19 -10.66
CA SER A 116 2.76 2.13 -11.61
C SER A 116 2.40 2.48 -13.05
N LEU A 117 1.29 3.17 -13.30
CA LEU A 117 0.97 3.68 -14.64
C LEU A 117 2.03 4.68 -15.13
N CYS A 118 2.46 5.61 -14.27
CA CYS A 118 3.55 6.54 -14.61
C CYS A 118 4.83 5.79 -15.00
N LEU A 119 5.20 4.72 -14.27
CA LEU A 119 6.35 3.89 -14.64
C LEU A 119 6.16 3.19 -15.99
N ILE A 120 4.93 2.82 -16.37
CA ILE A 120 4.65 2.22 -17.70
C ILE A 120 4.90 3.25 -18.80
N GLU A 121 4.51 4.51 -18.60
CA GLU A 121 4.75 5.59 -19.58
C GLU A 121 6.25 5.92 -19.72
N ILE A 122 7.01 5.87 -18.62
CA ILE A 122 8.46 6.12 -18.61
C ILE A 122 9.25 4.95 -19.24
N SER A 123 8.73 3.73 -19.16
CA SER A 123 9.47 2.52 -19.54
C SER A 123 9.21 2.12 -20.99
N THR A 124 10.27 1.86 -21.74
CA THR A 124 10.20 1.43 -23.14
C THR A 124 9.84 -0.06 -23.30
N SER A 125 10.26 -0.90 -22.36
CA SER A 125 10.03 -2.35 -22.39
C SER A 125 9.49 -2.91 -21.07
N PHE A 126 8.95 -4.14 -21.11
CA PHE A 126 8.53 -4.87 -19.90
C PHE A 126 9.68 -5.08 -18.91
N ARG A 127 10.89 -5.32 -19.42
CA ARG A 127 12.09 -5.50 -18.58
C ARG A 127 12.46 -4.21 -17.88
N ASP A 128 12.41 -3.08 -18.58
CA ASP A 128 12.74 -1.77 -17.99
C ASP A 128 11.69 -1.37 -16.96
N TYR A 129 10.41 -1.61 -17.23
CA TYR A 129 9.34 -1.43 -16.26
C TYR A 129 9.54 -2.27 -15.00
N THR A 130 9.88 -3.55 -15.15
CA THR A 130 10.08 -4.45 -14.02
C THR A 130 11.26 -4.00 -13.16
N LYS A 131 12.39 -3.64 -13.79
CA LYS A 131 13.57 -3.09 -13.09
C LYS A 131 13.23 -1.78 -12.36
N ALA A 132 12.60 -0.84 -13.06
CA ALA A 132 12.18 0.43 -12.48
C ALA A 132 11.23 0.22 -11.30
N SER A 133 10.28 -0.73 -11.41
CA SER A 133 9.33 -1.04 -10.34
C SER A 133 10.04 -1.65 -9.12
N ILE A 134 10.95 -2.62 -9.31
CA ILE A 134 11.74 -3.20 -8.22
C ILE A 134 12.49 -2.10 -7.47
N ILE A 135 13.27 -1.27 -8.20
CA ILE A 135 14.09 -0.21 -7.59
C ILE A 135 13.22 0.77 -6.79
N SER A 136 12.09 1.18 -7.36
CA SER A 136 11.20 2.14 -6.71
C SER A 136 10.35 1.54 -5.59
N ASN A 137 10.19 0.20 -5.53
CA ASN A 137 9.50 -0.49 -4.44
C ASN A 137 10.40 -0.73 -3.21
N ILE A 138 11.72 -0.79 -3.38
CA ILE A 138 12.64 -1.08 -2.28
C ILE A 138 12.49 -0.07 -1.12
N PRO A 139 12.54 1.26 -1.34
CA PRO A 139 12.44 2.22 -0.24
C PRO A 139 11.08 2.14 0.48
N LEU A 140 10.01 1.98 -0.29
CA LEU A 140 8.65 1.81 0.23
C LEU A 140 8.57 0.57 1.15
N ALA A 141 8.99 -0.59 0.64
CA ALA A 141 8.93 -1.84 1.39
C ALA A 141 9.78 -1.76 2.67
N PHE A 142 11.00 -1.22 2.56
CA PHE A 142 11.92 -1.10 3.69
C PHE A 142 11.39 -0.18 4.79
N ILE A 143 10.94 1.03 4.44
CA ILE A 143 10.47 2.01 5.43
C ILE A 143 9.24 1.48 6.16
N TYR A 144 8.23 0.99 5.44
CA TYR A 144 6.97 0.61 6.07
C TYR A 144 7.05 -0.72 6.83
N THR A 145 7.88 -1.68 6.39
CA THR A 145 8.13 -2.89 7.19
C THR A 145 8.99 -2.59 8.43
N SER A 146 9.93 -1.64 8.33
CA SER A 146 10.69 -1.18 9.50
C SER A 146 9.78 -0.50 10.54
N ILE A 147 8.85 0.34 10.09
CA ILE A 147 7.81 0.92 10.94
C ILE A 147 6.98 -0.19 11.59
N GLY A 148 6.57 -1.20 10.83
CA GLY A 148 5.85 -2.37 11.35
C GLY A 148 6.62 -3.11 12.46
N GLN A 149 7.90 -3.39 12.24
CA GLN A 149 8.74 -4.03 13.26
C GLN A 149 8.87 -3.13 14.51
N TRP A 150 9.01 -1.82 14.33
CA TRP A 150 9.08 -0.91 15.47
C TRP A 150 7.77 -0.91 16.28
N ILE A 151 6.62 -0.85 15.60
CA ILE A 151 5.29 -0.95 16.23
C ILE A 151 5.13 -2.27 17.00
N ALA A 152 5.60 -3.39 16.45
CA ALA A 152 5.51 -4.69 17.11
C ALA A 152 6.29 -4.75 18.44
N ASN A 153 7.33 -3.93 18.58
CA ASN A 153 8.15 -3.85 19.79
C ASN A 153 7.71 -2.73 20.76
N LEU A 154 6.71 -1.92 20.40
CA LEU A 154 6.17 -0.90 21.30
C LEU A 154 5.36 -1.56 22.42
N SER A 155 5.64 -1.16 23.67
CA SER A 155 4.83 -1.58 24.80
C SER A 155 3.37 -1.13 24.62
N PRO A 156 2.37 -1.99 24.91
CA PRO A 156 0.96 -1.62 24.90
C PRO A 156 0.64 -0.38 25.75
N LEU A 157 1.44 -0.10 26.78
CA LEU A 157 1.32 1.09 27.61
C LEU A 157 1.57 2.38 26.81
N TYR A 158 2.60 2.42 25.96
CA TYR A 158 2.89 3.61 25.16
C TYR A 158 1.84 3.82 24.06
N ILE A 159 1.35 2.73 23.46
CA ILE A 159 0.27 2.80 22.47
C ILE A 159 -1.01 3.36 23.11
N SER A 160 -1.39 2.84 24.28
CA SER A 160 -2.57 3.32 25.00
C SER A 160 -2.42 4.77 25.47
N ALA A 161 -1.27 5.16 26.04
CA ALA A 161 -1.00 6.54 26.42
C ALA A 161 -1.10 7.51 25.22
N PHE A 162 -0.52 7.13 24.07
CA PHE A 162 -0.62 7.92 22.85
C PHE A 162 -2.07 8.10 22.40
N LEU A 163 -2.88 7.03 22.41
CA LEU A 163 -4.31 7.09 22.05
C LEU A 163 -5.13 7.93 23.03
N ILE A 164 -4.86 7.81 24.34
CA ILE A 164 -5.52 8.60 25.40
C ILE A 164 -5.25 10.10 25.23
N ILE A 165 -4.09 10.50 24.70
CA ILE A 165 -3.78 11.90 24.42
C ILE A 165 -4.34 12.34 23.06
N LEU A 166 -4.23 11.49 22.04
CA LEU A 166 -4.62 11.82 20.67
C LEU A 166 -6.13 12.04 20.53
N LEU A 167 -6.95 11.19 21.15
CA LEU A 167 -8.41 11.26 21.01
C LEU A 167 -9.01 12.58 21.57
N PRO A 168 -8.68 13.03 22.79
CA PRO A 168 -9.09 14.33 23.28
C PRO A 168 -8.56 15.49 22.44
N LEU A 169 -7.32 15.39 21.93
CA LEU A 169 -6.75 16.41 21.06
C LEU A 169 -7.54 16.55 19.75
N ILE A 170 -7.88 15.44 19.11
CA ILE A 170 -8.74 15.43 17.91
C ILE A 170 -10.12 16.05 18.25
N TYR A 171 -10.69 15.69 19.39
CA TYR A 171 -11.96 16.26 19.85
C TYR A 171 -11.87 17.78 20.08
N ALA A 172 -10.78 18.25 20.68
CA ALA A 172 -10.55 19.67 20.96
C ALA A 172 -10.32 20.48 19.67
N LEU A 173 -9.66 19.90 18.66
CA LEU A 173 -9.41 20.52 17.35
C LEU A 173 -10.65 20.54 16.45
N ARG A 174 -11.73 19.84 16.82
CA ARG A 174 -13.00 19.87 16.06
C ARG A 174 -13.60 21.28 16.11
N ARG A 175 -13.95 21.83 14.94
CA ARG A 175 -14.71 23.09 14.87
C ARG A 175 -16.04 22.94 15.63
N LYS A 176 -16.28 23.85 16.58
CA LYS A 176 -17.48 23.83 17.46
C LYS A 176 -18.71 24.48 16.82
N GLU A 177 -18.53 25.19 15.71
CA GLU A 177 -19.59 25.90 15.00
C GLU A 177 -19.94 25.15 13.72
N VAL A 178 -21.22 24.84 13.56
CA VAL A 178 -21.80 24.33 12.32
C VAL A 178 -22.51 25.48 11.64
N ILE A 179 -21.92 26.01 10.56
CA ILE A 179 -22.55 27.03 9.74
C ILE A 179 -23.59 26.32 8.86
N ILE A 180 -24.85 26.37 9.27
CA ILE A 180 -25.97 25.87 8.47
C ILE A 180 -26.37 27.00 7.51
N LYS A 181 -26.38 26.74 6.20
CA LYS A 181 -26.78 27.76 5.22
C LYS A 181 -28.30 27.91 5.27
N TRP A 182 -28.78 29.14 5.12
CA TRP A 182 -30.21 29.47 5.12
C TRP A 182 -31.02 28.64 4.11
N GLN A 183 -30.41 28.31 2.97
CA GLN A 183 -31.00 27.50 1.91
C GLN A 183 -31.25 26.03 2.32
N ASP A 184 -30.49 25.51 3.29
CA ASP A 184 -30.68 24.15 3.82
C ASP A 184 -31.91 24.07 4.74
N PHE A 185 -32.28 25.19 5.38
CA PHE A 185 -33.48 25.30 6.22
C PHE A 185 -34.74 25.58 5.41
N PHE A 186 -34.63 26.41 4.38
CA PHE A 186 -35.74 26.80 3.52
C PHE A 186 -35.53 26.18 2.15
N GLN A 187 -35.84 24.88 2.03
CA GLN A 187 -36.06 24.28 0.71
C GLN A 187 -37.23 25.02 0.07
N VAL A 188 -36.92 25.92 -0.86
CA VAL A 188 -37.93 26.50 -1.74
C VAL A 188 -38.38 25.34 -2.63
N SER A 189 -39.55 24.78 -2.31
CA SER A 189 -40.24 23.84 -3.18
C SER A 189 -40.62 24.61 -4.45
N THR A 190 -39.79 24.48 -5.48
CA THR A 190 -40.15 24.82 -6.85
C THR A 190 -40.98 23.70 -7.45
#